data_AF-A0A6A4NLQ8-F1
#
_entry.id   AF-A0A6A4NLQ8-F1
#
_cell.length_a   1.000
_cell.length_b   1.000
_cell.length_c   1.000
_cell.angle_alpha   90.00
_cell.angle_beta   90.00
_cell.angle_gamma   90.00
#
_symmetry.space_group_name_H-M   'P 1'
#
loop_
_entity.id
_entity.type
_entity.pdbx_description
1 polymer ?
#
loop_
_entity_poly.entity_id
_entity_poly.type
_entity_poly.pdbx_seq_one_letter_code
_entity_poly.pdbx_strand_id
1 'polypeptide(L)'
;MGCNDIQKVTYASYMLVKEAETWWEFTQRQMETEGRVITWIAFKEKFLQKYFPADLKRKKEMEFLRLDQGNLLVGEYAAKFEELA
;
A
#
# COMPACT_ATOMS: atom_id res chain seq x y z
N MET A 1 10.70 -22.51 3.95
CA MET A 1 11.46 -21.42 4.61
C MET A 1 10.81 -20.11 4.18
N GLY A 2 10.18 -19.37 5.11
CA GLY A 2 9.54 -18.10 4.80
C GLY A 2 10.56 -16.96 4.76
N CYS A 3 10.30 -15.92 3.96
CA CYS A 3 11.08 -14.68 4.03
C CYS A 3 10.95 -14.05 5.42
N ASN A 4 12.07 -13.67 6.03
CA ASN A 4 12.06 -12.90 7.26
C ASN A 4 11.64 -11.44 6.99
N ASP A 5 11.31 -10.68 8.03
CA ASP A 5 10.79 -9.32 7.87
C ASP A 5 11.79 -8.38 7.19
N ILE A 6 13.08 -8.52 7.50
CA ILE A 6 14.16 -7.73 6.88
C ILE A 6 14.18 -7.98 5.37
N GLN A 7 14.16 -9.25 4.95
CA GLN A 7 14.13 -9.63 3.53
C GLN A 7 12.91 -9.05 2.81
N LYS A 8 11.72 -9.14 3.42
CA LYS A 8 10.49 -8.57 2.83
C LYS A 8 10.59 -7.06 2.63
N VAL A 9 11.09 -6.35 3.64
CA VAL A 9 11.29 -4.89 3.56
C VAL A 9 12.31 -4.58 2.48
N THR A 10 13.47 -5.23 2.47
CA THR A 10 14.50 -5.04 1.44
C THR A 10 13.95 -5.22 0.03
N TYR A 11 13.20 -6.30 -0.23
CA TYR A 11 12.62 -6.53 -1.56
C TYR A 11 11.58 -5.47 -1.94
N ALA A 12 10.74 -5.02 -1.01
CA ALA A 12 9.78 -3.97 -1.27
C ALA A 12 10.47 -2.62 -1.52
N SER A 13 11.53 -2.30 -0.77
CA SER A 13 12.32 -1.08 -0.94
C SER A 13 12.97 -1.02 -2.32
N TYR A 14 13.44 -2.14 -2.87
CA TYR A 14 13.99 -2.19 -4.24
C TYR A 14 12.98 -1.84 -5.34
N MET A 15 11.68 -1.97 -5.07
CA MET A 15 10.62 -1.62 -6.03
C MET A 15 10.19 -0.15 -5.91
N LEU A 16 10.67 0.59 -4.89
CA LEU A 16 10.41 2.01 -4.74
C LEU A 16 11.29 2.79 -5.71
N VAL A 17 10.71 3.81 -6.34
CA VAL A 17 11.41 4.64 -7.32
C VAL A 17 11.13 6.12 -7.07
N LYS A 18 12.11 6.97 -7.40
CA LYS A 18 11.99 8.44 -7.33
C LYS A 18 11.64 8.91 -5.91
N GLU A 19 10.51 9.61 -5.74
CA GLU A 19 10.08 10.17 -4.45
C GLU A 19 9.88 9.10 -3.38
N ALA A 20 9.44 7.90 -3.77
CA ALA A 20 9.19 6.81 -2.82
C ALA A 20 10.48 6.20 -2.27
N GLU A 21 11.54 6.15 -3.08
CA GLU A 21 12.86 5.71 -2.65
C GLU A 21 13.45 6.72 -1.65
N THR A 22 13.49 8.01 -2.00
CA THR A 22 14.00 9.07 -1.12
C THR A 22 13.22 9.15 0.20
N TRP A 23 11.88 9.04 0.14
CA TRP A 23 11.04 9.02 1.34
C TRP A 23 11.32 7.81 2.23
N TRP A 24 11.48 6.62 1.64
CA TRP A 24 11.72 5.41 2.42
C TRP A 24 13.09 5.42 3.08
N GLU A 25 14.14 5.87 2.38
CA GLU A 25 15.49 6.03 2.97
C GLU A 25 15.48 6.98 4.18
N PHE A 26 14.78 8.11 4.06
CA PHE A 26 14.64 9.05 5.17
C PHE A 26 13.88 8.43 6.36
N THR A 27 12.75 7.77 6.07
CA THR A 27 11.91 7.13 7.09
C THR A 27 12.66 6.01 7.81
N GLN A 28 13.42 5.21 7.08
CA GLN A 28 14.25 4.15 7.62
C GLN A 28 15.32 4.71 8.58
N ARG A 29 16.07 5.73 8.16
CA ARG A 29 17.08 6.38 9.03
C ARG A 29 16.48 6.96 10.30
N GLN A 30 15.29 7.55 10.19
CA GLN A 30 14.56 8.07 11.35
C GLN A 30 14.18 6.93 12.31
N MET A 31 13.66 5.82 11.80
CA MET A 31 13.30 4.66 12.63
C MET A 31 14.51 4.05 13.33
N GLU A 32 15.65 3.95 12.65
CA GLU A 32 16.92 3.50 13.22
C GLU A 32 17.39 4.43 14.35
N THR A 33 17.28 5.75 14.15
CA THR A 33 17.63 6.76 15.17
C THR A 33 16.71 6.67 16.40
N GLU A 34 15.42 6.38 16.20
CA GLU A 34 14.44 6.16 17.27
C GLU A 34 14.59 4.79 17.96
N GLY A 35 15.54 3.95 17.53
CA GLY A 35 15.74 2.59 18.04
C GLY A 35 14.58 1.65 17.70
N ARG A 36 13.77 1.97 16.69
CA ARG A 36 12.62 1.16 16.26
C ARG A 36 13.07 0.03 15.37
N VAL A 37 12.59 -1.17 15.66
CA VAL A 37 12.79 -2.35 14.80
C VAL A 37 11.96 -2.19 13.53
N ILE A 38 12.62 -2.28 12.37
CA ILE A 38 11.96 -2.26 11.07
C ILE A 38 11.39 -3.65 10.78
N THR A 39 10.11 -3.83 11.09
CA THR A 39 9.35 -5.03 10.74
C THR A 39 8.60 -4.84 9.43
N TRP A 40 8.16 -5.95 8.82
CA TRP A 40 7.34 -5.88 7.62
C TRP A 40 6.02 -5.14 7.87
N ILE A 41 5.46 -5.28 9.08
CA ILE A 41 4.24 -4.59 9.49
C ILE A 41 4.48 -3.09 9.55
N ALA A 42 5.56 -2.65 10.20
CA ALA A 42 5.88 -1.22 10.32
C ALA A 42 6.14 -0.55 8.97
N PHE A 43 6.82 -1.24 8.05
CA PHE A 43 6.98 -0.78 6.66
C PHE A 43 5.62 -0.54 5.99
N LYS A 44 4.73 -1.55 6.01
CA LYS A 44 3.41 -1.45 5.39
C LYS A 44 2.57 -0.32 5.97
N GLU A 45 2.59 -0.14 7.29
CA GLU A 45 1.87 0.94 7.96
C GLU A 45 2.35 2.31 7.51
N LYS A 46 3.67 2.54 7.52
CA LYS A 46 4.26 3.80 7.05
C LYS A 46 3.98 4.04 5.57
N PHE A 47 4.12 3.01 4.74
CA PHE A 47 3.87 3.08 3.31
C PHE A 47 2.41 3.44 3.00
N LEU A 48 1.46 2.72 3.61
CA LEU A 48 0.04 2.98 3.43
C LEU A 48 -0.37 4.35 3.99
N GLN A 49 0.20 4.77 5.13
CA GLN A 49 -0.08 6.11 5.66
C GLN A 49 0.35 7.23 4.70
N LYS A 50 1.50 7.06 4.02
CA LYS A 50 2.06 8.05 3.09
C LYS A 50 1.34 8.05 1.74
N TYR A 51 1.10 6.87 1.15
CA TYR A 51 0.62 6.74 -0.23
C TYR A 51 -0.87 6.37 -0.35
N PHE A 52 -1.46 5.86 0.72
CA PHE A 52 -2.87 5.49 0.76
C PHE A 52 -3.59 6.13 1.98
N PRO A 53 -3.63 7.47 2.03
CA PRO A 53 -4.20 8.19 3.17
C PRO A 53 -5.68 7.86 3.35
N ALA A 54 -6.20 8.08 4.55
CA ALA A 54 -7.57 7.74 4.94
C ALA A 54 -8.64 8.32 3.98
N ASP A 55 -8.43 9.51 3.43
CA ASP A 55 -9.37 10.11 2.48
C ASP A 55 -9.36 9.40 1.12
N LEU A 56 -8.19 8.98 0.64
CA LEU A 56 -8.09 8.19 -0.58
C LEU A 56 -8.72 6.81 -0.40
N LYS A 57 -8.49 6.19 0.77
CA LYS A 57 -9.13 4.94 1.16
C LYS A 57 -10.66 5.09 1.20
N ARG A 58 -11.18 6.12 1.88
CA ARG A 58 -12.63 6.40 1.95
C ARG A 58 -13.22 6.66 0.57
N LYS A 59 -12.50 7.35 -0.32
CA LYS A 59 -12.93 7.56 -1.70
C LYS A 59 -13.06 6.24 -2.46
N LYS A 60 -12.09 5.34 -2.33
CA LYS A 60 -12.13 4.00 -2.93
C LYS A 60 -13.25 3.13 -2.34
N GLU A 61 -13.45 3.17 -1.02
CA GLU A 61 -14.58 2.50 -0.36
C GLU A 61 -15.93 3.02 -0.88
N MET A 62 -16.09 4.33 -1.06
CA MET A 62 -17.31 4.90 -1.64
C MET A 62 -17.50 4.52 -3.10
N GLU A 63 -16.41 4.42 -3.89
CA GLU A 63 -16.46 3.95 -5.28
C GLU A 63 -16.95 2.51 -5.34
N PHE A 64 -16.42 1.64 -4.47
CA PHE A 64 -16.85 0.26 -4.35
C PHE A 64 -18.31 0.13 -3.89
N LEU A 65 -18.72 0.87 -2.85
CA LEU A 65 -20.10 0.83 -2.32
C LEU A 65 -21.14 1.33 -3.32
N ARG A 66 -20.74 2.25 -4.21
CA ARG A 66 -21.61 2.79 -5.27
C ARG A 66 -21.52 2.00 -6.57
N LEU A 67 -20.70 0.94 -6.63
CA LEU A 67 -20.57 0.12 -7.82
C LEU A 67 -21.84 -0.70 -8.01
N ASP A 68 -22.70 -0.23 -8.91
CA ASP A 68 -23.81 -1.00 -9.45
C ASP A 68 -23.51 -1.47 -10.87
N GLN A 69 -24.17 -2.54 -11.31
CA GLN A 69 -23.99 -3.04 -12.66
C GLN A 69 -24.49 -2.03 -13.70
N GLY A 70 -25.59 -1.32 -13.45
CA GLY A 70 -26.20 -0.38 -14.37
C GLY A 70 -26.37 -0.98 -15.78
N ASN A 71 -25.76 -0.32 -16.76
CA ASN A 71 -25.73 -0.75 -18.16
C ASN A 71 -24.48 -1.57 -18.54
N LEU A 72 -23.61 -1.91 -17.58
CA LEU A 72 -22.41 -2.72 -17.82
C LEU A 72 -22.79 -4.17 -18.10
N LEU A 73 -22.03 -4.82 -18.97
CA LEU A 73 -22.08 -6.28 -19.08
C LEU A 73 -21.61 -6.90 -17.76
N VAL A 74 -22.15 -8.07 -17.43
CA VAL A 74 -21.80 -8.79 -16.18
C VAL A 74 -20.28 -8.97 -16.05
N GLY A 75 -19.58 -9.26 -17.15
CA GLY A 75 -18.12 -9.40 -17.15
C GLY A 75 -17.38 -8.09 -16.87
N GLU A 76 -17.87 -6.95 -17.36
CA GLU A 76 -17.27 -5.64 -17.12
C GLU A 76 -17.52 -5.17 -15.68
N TYR A 77 -18.70 -5.47 -15.14
CA TYR A 77 -19.01 -5.26 -13.73
C TYR A 77 -18.11 -6.12 -12.82
N ALA A 78 -17.95 -7.42 -13.13
CA ALA A 78 -17.09 -8.31 -12.37
C ALA A 78 -15.64 -7.83 -12.35
N ALA A 79 -15.11 -7.42 -13.51
CA ALA A 79 -13.75 -6.86 -13.59
C ALA A 79 -13.59 -5.59 -12.73
N LYS A 80 -14.56 -4.67 -12.77
CA LYS A 80 -14.55 -3.46 -11.92
C LYS A 80 -14.69 -3.77 -10.44
N PHE A 81 -15.49 -4.79 -10.10
CA PHE A 81 -15.64 -5.24 -8.73
C PHE A 81 -14.31 -5.80 -8.21
N GLU A 82 -13.62 -6.63 -8.98
CA GLU A 82 -12.30 -7.16 -8.64
C GLU A 82 -11.21 -6.07 -8.56
N GLU A 83 -11.28 -5.03 -9.39
CA GLU A 83 -10.34 -3.90 -9.32
C GLU A 83 -10.47 -3.07 -8.04
N LEU A 84 -11.70 -2.96 -7.50
CA LEU A 84 -12.02 -2.10 -6.37
C LEU A 84 -12.08 -2.84 -5.01
N ALA A 85 -12.10 -4.18 -5.01
CA ALA A 85 -12.15 -5.05 -3.82
C ALA A 85 -10.77 -5.21 -3.14
#